data_AF-A0A7T6PGF4-F1
#
_entry.id   AF-A0A7T6PGF4-F1
#
_cell.length_a   1.000
_cell.length_b   1.000
_cell.length_c   1.000
_cell.angle_alpha   90.00
_cell.angle_beta   90.00
_cell.angle_gamma   90.00
#
_symmetry.space_group_name_H-M   'P 1'
#
loop_
_entity.id
_entity.type
_entity.pdbx_description
1 polymer ?
#
loop_
_entity_poly.entity_id
_entity_poly.type
_entity_poly.pdbx_seq_one_letter_code
_entity_poly.pdbx_strand_id
1 'polypeptide(L)'
;GRGPVDEFPFTELPEHYLEHFRLYDPVGGEHANYFAAGLKMADQVVVVSPGYLWELKTVEGGWGLHDIIRQNDWKTRGIVNGIDNMEWNPEVDVHLKSDGYTNFSLGTLDSGKRQCKEAL
;
A
#
# COMPACT_ATOMS: atom_id res chain seq x y z
N GLY A 1 -10.34 3.15 -6.92
CA GLY A 1 -10.47 3.93 -8.16
C GLY A 1 -11.56 3.37 -9.03
N ARG A 2 -12.82 3.48 -8.59
CA ARG A 2 -13.99 3.19 -9.44
C ARG A 2 -14.41 4.50 -10.09
N GLY A 3 -14.49 4.54 -11.40
CA GLY A 3 -14.94 5.70 -12.17
C GLY A 3 -15.92 5.29 -13.26
N PRO A 4 -16.69 6.23 -13.83
CA PRO A 4 -17.54 5.97 -14.99
C PRO A 4 -16.71 5.44 -16.17
N VAL A 5 -17.25 4.45 -16.88
CA VAL A 5 -16.62 3.93 -18.11
C VAL A 5 -16.56 5.02 -19.19
N ASP A 6 -17.57 5.89 -19.23
CA ASP A 6 -17.69 7.00 -20.18
C ASP A 6 -16.63 8.09 -19.97
N GLU A 7 -15.87 8.05 -18.88
CA GLU A 7 -14.71 8.92 -18.66
C GLU A 7 -13.42 8.39 -19.30
N PHE A 8 -13.38 7.13 -19.76
CA PHE A 8 -12.20 6.56 -20.41
C PHE A 8 -11.66 7.39 -21.58
N PRO A 9 -12.48 7.99 -22.46
CA PRO A 9 -11.97 8.85 -23.54
C PRO A 9 -11.10 10.03 -23.07
N PHE A 10 -11.25 10.50 -21.82
CA PHE A 10 -10.42 11.57 -21.27
C PHE A 10 -9.00 11.12 -20.89
N THR A 11 -8.72 9.83 -20.93
CA THR A 11 -7.37 9.29 -20.72
C THR A 11 -6.45 9.48 -21.92
N GLU A 12 -7.00 9.87 -23.08
CA GLU A 12 -6.30 9.97 -24.37
C GLU A 12 -5.65 8.64 -24.82
N LEU A 13 -6.05 7.52 -24.22
CA LEU A 13 -5.60 6.19 -24.61
C LEU A 13 -6.44 5.64 -25.78
N PRO A 14 -5.84 4.84 -26.67
CA PRO A 14 -6.59 4.13 -27.71
C PRO A 14 -7.72 3.26 -27.14
N GLU A 15 -8.85 3.20 -27.84
CA GLU A 15 -10.06 2.49 -27.40
C GLU A 15 -9.83 1.01 -27.07
N HIS A 16 -8.90 0.35 -27.76
CA HIS A 16 -8.57 -1.05 -27.50
C HIS A 16 -8.00 -1.30 -26.09
N TYR A 17 -7.56 -0.27 -25.36
CA TYR A 17 -7.13 -0.41 -23.97
C TYR A 17 -8.30 -0.46 -22.98
N LEU A 18 -9.50 -0.07 -23.37
CA LEU A 18 -10.67 0.05 -22.48
C LEU A 18 -10.95 -1.23 -21.68
N GLU A 19 -10.77 -2.39 -22.29
CA GLU A 19 -10.95 -3.71 -21.66
C GLU A 19 -10.05 -3.93 -20.43
N HIS A 20 -8.86 -3.29 -20.39
CA HIS A 20 -8.00 -3.37 -19.22
C HIS A 20 -8.58 -2.59 -18.03
N PHE A 21 -9.35 -1.54 -18.29
CA PHE A 21 -9.98 -0.70 -17.28
C PHE A 21 -11.32 -1.24 -16.80
N ARG A 22 -12.05 -1.99 -17.64
CA ARG A 22 -13.35 -2.56 -17.24
C ARG A 22 -13.22 -3.50 -16.04
N LEU A 23 -14.05 -3.26 -15.04
CA LEU A 23 -14.25 -4.12 -13.88
C LEU A 23 -15.74 -4.15 -13.52
N TYR A 24 -16.25 -5.33 -13.19
CA TYR A 24 -17.63 -5.51 -12.75
C TYR A 24 -17.69 -5.63 -11.22
N ASP A 25 -18.59 -4.88 -10.59
CA ASP A 25 -18.95 -5.01 -9.18
C ASP A 25 -20.41 -5.48 -9.05
N PRO A 26 -20.72 -6.47 -8.20
CA PRO A 26 -22.09 -6.98 -8.05
C PRO A 26 -23.11 -5.93 -7.58
N VAL A 27 -22.67 -4.87 -6.90
CA VAL A 27 -23.57 -3.82 -6.37
C VAL A 27 -23.62 -2.62 -7.32
N GLY A 28 -22.47 -2.14 -7.78
CA GLY A 28 -22.36 -0.94 -8.61
C GLY A 28 -22.39 -1.16 -10.13
N GLY A 29 -22.37 -2.42 -10.58
CA GLY A 29 -22.28 -2.77 -11.99
C GLY A 29 -20.89 -2.53 -12.58
N GLU A 30 -20.87 -2.29 -13.89
CA GLU A 30 -19.64 -2.06 -14.63
C GLU A 30 -19.08 -0.66 -14.37
N HIS A 31 -17.76 -0.58 -14.17
CA HIS A 31 -17.05 0.68 -13.96
C HIS A 31 -15.62 0.60 -14.50
N ALA A 32 -15.01 1.76 -14.74
CA ALA A 32 -13.59 1.87 -15.03
C ALA A 32 -12.78 1.76 -13.73
N ASN A 33 -11.74 0.93 -13.74
CA ASN A 33 -10.82 0.73 -12.64
C ASN A 33 -9.37 0.88 -13.10
N TYR A 34 -8.81 2.06 -12.86
CA TYR A 34 -7.44 2.43 -13.23
C TYR A 34 -6.39 1.55 -12.54
N PHE A 35 -6.66 1.10 -11.32
CA PHE A 35 -5.75 0.23 -10.59
C PHE A 35 -5.74 -1.19 -11.18
N ALA A 36 -6.90 -1.71 -11.58
CA ALA A 36 -7.00 -2.96 -12.34
C ALA A 36 -6.21 -2.89 -13.65
N ALA A 37 -6.34 -1.78 -14.40
CA ALA A 37 -5.58 -1.57 -15.63
C ALA A 37 -4.06 -1.58 -15.35
N GLY A 38 -3.61 -0.85 -14.33
CA GLY A 38 -2.20 -0.84 -13.91
C GLY A 38 -1.68 -2.23 -13.53
N LEU A 39 -2.44 -2.99 -12.73
CA LEU A 39 -2.08 -4.36 -12.36
C LEU A 39 -1.95 -5.29 -13.57
N LYS A 40 -2.88 -5.20 -14.54
CA LYS A 40 -2.88 -6.00 -15.76
C LYS A 40 -1.70 -5.65 -16.66
N MET A 41 -1.36 -4.36 -16.79
CA MET A 41 -0.42 -3.88 -17.80
C MET A 41 1.03 -3.71 -17.33
N ALA A 42 1.29 -3.50 -16.04
CA ALA A 42 2.65 -3.30 -15.54
C ALA A 42 3.54 -4.52 -15.78
N ASP A 43 4.83 -4.33 -16.05
CA ASP A 43 5.79 -5.43 -16.17
C ASP A 43 6.11 -6.09 -14.82
N GLN A 44 6.13 -5.29 -13.75
CA GLN A 44 6.33 -5.71 -12.36
C GLN A 44 5.47 -4.84 -11.43
N VAL A 45 4.97 -5.46 -10.37
CA VAL A 45 4.19 -4.80 -9.31
C VAL A 45 4.88 -5.07 -7.98
N VAL A 46 5.15 -4.01 -7.22
CA VAL A 46 5.70 -4.13 -5.86
C VAL A 46 4.69 -3.60 -4.84
N VAL A 47 4.58 -4.30 -3.71
CA VAL A 47 3.77 -3.88 -2.58
C VAL A 47 4.62 -3.82 -1.31
N VAL A 48 4.11 -3.14 -0.28
CA VAL A 48 4.87 -2.73 0.91
C VAL A 48 5.29 -3.85 1.87
N SER A 49 4.83 -5.08 1.66
CA SER A 49 5.34 -6.27 2.34
C SER A 49 4.82 -7.57 1.71
N PRO A 50 5.48 -8.73 1.93
CA PRO A 50 4.94 -10.03 1.55
C PRO A 50 3.62 -10.37 2.23
N GLY A 51 3.44 -9.96 3.50
CA GLY A 51 2.20 -10.17 4.24
C GLY A 51 1.04 -9.39 3.63
N TYR A 52 1.28 -8.13 3.28
CA TYR A 52 0.28 -7.31 2.60
C TYR A 52 -0.07 -7.86 1.22
N LEU A 53 0.90 -8.39 0.47
CA LEU A 53 0.61 -9.08 -0.80
C LEU A 53 -0.36 -10.26 -0.59
N TRP A 54 -0.16 -11.03 0.48
CA TRP A 54 -1.07 -12.14 0.81
C TRP A 54 -2.48 -11.63 1.13
N GLU A 55 -2.61 -10.56 1.92
CA GLU A 55 -3.90 -9.96 2.26
C GLU A 55 -4.65 -9.47 1.00
N LEU A 56 -3.95 -8.83 0.06
CA LEU A 56 -4.56 -8.36 -1.19
C LEU A 56 -5.12 -9.50 -2.07
N LYS A 57 -4.66 -10.73 -1.86
CA LYS A 57 -5.17 -11.92 -2.56
C LYS A 57 -6.41 -12.50 -1.91
N THR A 58 -6.85 -12.03 -0.74
CA THR A 58 -8.11 -12.48 -0.11
C THR A 58 -9.29 -11.66 -0.61
N VAL A 59 -10.51 -12.16 -0.45
CA VAL A 59 -11.72 -11.46 -0.92
C VAL A 59 -11.87 -10.13 -0.18
N GLU A 60 -11.64 -10.17 1.13
CA GLU A 60 -11.76 -9.07 2.07
C GLU A 60 -10.65 -8.03 1.88
N GLY A 61 -9.41 -8.47 1.67
CA GLY A 61 -8.26 -7.58 1.52
C GLY A 61 -8.08 -7.04 0.11
N GLY A 62 -8.53 -7.76 -0.91
CA GLY A 62 -8.40 -7.37 -2.31
C GLY A 62 -9.51 -6.44 -2.83
N TRP A 63 -10.62 -6.27 -2.11
CA TRP A 63 -11.71 -5.34 -2.46
C TRP A 63 -12.17 -5.45 -3.93
N GLY A 64 -12.36 -6.68 -4.40
CA GLY A 64 -12.77 -6.99 -5.79
C GLY A 64 -11.62 -7.10 -6.81
N LEU A 65 -10.36 -6.88 -6.41
CA LEU A 65 -9.17 -7.03 -7.26
C LEU A 65 -8.39 -8.32 -6.98
N HIS A 66 -8.78 -9.10 -5.97
CA HIS A 66 -8.04 -10.28 -5.52
C HIS A 66 -7.77 -11.28 -6.65
N ASP A 67 -8.74 -11.51 -7.55
CA ASP A 67 -8.53 -12.42 -8.67
C ASP A 67 -7.56 -11.85 -9.71
N ILE A 68 -7.62 -10.54 -9.99
CA ILE A 68 -6.64 -9.87 -10.86
C ILE A 68 -5.24 -9.98 -10.26
N ILE A 69 -5.10 -9.77 -8.95
CA ILE A 69 -3.81 -9.87 -8.26
C ILE A 69 -3.29 -11.30 -8.29
N ARG A 70 -4.14 -12.32 -8.08
CA ARG A 70 -3.76 -13.74 -8.22
C ARG A 70 -3.32 -14.08 -9.65
N GLN A 71 -4.02 -13.57 -10.67
CA GLN A 71 -3.65 -13.77 -12.08
C GLN A 71 -2.30 -13.11 -12.43
N ASN A 72 -1.94 -12.04 -11.74
CA ASN A 72 -0.70 -11.29 -11.94
C ASN A 72 0.38 -11.61 -10.88
N ASP A 73 0.24 -12.71 -10.14
CA ASP A 73 1.17 -13.07 -9.06
C ASP A 73 2.60 -13.34 -9.57
N TRP A 74 2.71 -13.84 -10.80
CA TRP A 74 4.00 -14.11 -11.44
C TRP A 74 4.90 -12.87 -11.53
N LYS A 75 4.32 -11.67 -11.62
CA LYS A 75 5.01 -10.37 -11.68
C LYS A 75 4.81 -9.49 -10.45
N THR A 76 4.18 -10.02 -9.38
CA THR A 76 3.91 -9.25 -8.16
C THR A 76 4.81 -9.70 -7.02
N ARG A 77 5.43 -8.75 -6.31
CA ARG A 77 6.35 -9.01 -5.19
C ARG A 77 6.08 -8.09 -4.00
N GLY A 78 6.25 -8.62 -2.80
CA GLY A 78 6.21 -7.81 -1.57
C GLY A 78 7.63 -7.45 -1.14
N ILE A 79 7.90 -6.15 -0.99
CA ILE A 79 9.17 -5.62 -0.48
C ILE A 79 8.84 -4.82 0.77
N VAL A 80 9.41 -5.22 1.91
CA VAL A 80 9.14 -4.57 3.20
C VAL A 80 9.66 -3.14 3.17
N ASN A 81 8.80 -2.17 3.46
CA ASN A 81 9.22 -0.79 3.62
C ASN A 81 10.24 -0.66 4.75
N GLY A 82 11.29 0.11 4.50
CA GLY A 82 12.27 0.49 5.51
C GLY A 82 12.06 1.92 6.01
N ILE A 83 12.80 2.27 7.05
CA ILE A 83 12.97 3.65 7.53
C ILE A 83 14.47 3.99 7.49
N ASP A 84 14.80 5.27 7.45
CA ASP A 84 16.17 5.73 7.63
C ASP A 84 16.52 5.67 9.13
N ASN A 85 17.43 4.77 9.49
CA ASN A 85 17.86 4.57 10.88
C ASN A 85 18.80 5.67 11.41
N MET A 86 19.26 6.60 10.57
CA MET A 86 20.00 7.78 11.01
C MET A 86 19.04 8.90 11.41
N GLU A 87 17.98 9.10 10.62
CA GLU A 87 16.94 10.09 10.90
C GLU A 87 16.01 9.63 12.03
N TRP A 88 15.52 8.38 11.96
CA TRP A 88 14.58 7.80 12.93
C TRP A 88 15.31 6.99 14.00
N ASN A 89 16.26 7.64 14.69
CA ASN A 89 17.06 7.01 15.74
C ASN A 89 16.64 7.49 17.14
N PRO A 90 16.07 6.64 18.00
CA PRO A 90 15.67 7.02 19.35
C PRO A 90 16.86 7.38 20.26
N GLU A 91 18.10 7.00 19.93
CA GLU A 91 19.28 7.35 20.72
C GLU A 91 19.67 8.83 20.55
N VAL A 92 19.41 9.39 19.37
CA VAL A 92 19.83 10.75 19.00
C VAL A 92 18.67 11.61 18.48
N ASP A 93 17.43 11.23 18.80
CA ASP A 93 16.22 11.92 18.37
C ASP A 93 16.29 13.40 18.75
N VAL A 94 16.12 14.25 17.74
CA VAL A 94 16.16 15.70 17.90
C VAL A 94 14.79 16.34 18.00
N HIS A 95 13.74 15.60 17.66
CA HIS A 95 12.36 16.06 17.55
C HIS A 95 11.59 15.87 18.86
N LEU A 96 11.85 14.79 19.61
CA LEU A 96 11.13 14.44 20.85
C LEU A 96 11.94 14.77 22.11
N LYS A 97 12.14 16.07 22.39
CA LYS A 97 12.96 16.54 23.55
C LYS A 97 12.17 17.16 24.71
N SER A 98 10.89 17.46 24.53
CA SER A 98 10.04 18.09 25.56
C SER A 98 9.10 17.08 26.21
N ASP A 99 8.24 17.54 27.14
CA ASP A 99 7.05 16.80 27.60
C ASP A 99 7.27 15.41 28.20
N GLY A 100 8.49 15.16 28.71
CA GLY A 100 8.84 13.89 29.36
C GLY A 100 9.36 12.80 28.42
N TYR A 101 9.45 13.07 27.11
CA TYR A 101 10.14 12.21 26.16
C TYR A 101 11.63 12.09 26.49
N THR A 102 12.20 10.93 26.18
CA THR A 102 13.62 10.65 26.42
C THR A 102 14.23 9.85 25.28
N ASN A 103 15.50 10.12 25.00
CA ASN A 103 16.25 9.30 24.07
C ASN A 103 16.63 7.98 24.76
N PHE A 104 16.64 6.89 23.99
CA PHE A 104 16.97 5.58 24.52
C PHE A 104 17.67 4.69 23.49
N SER A 105 18.55 3.83 24.00
CA SER A 105 19.27 2.82 23.23
C SER A 105 18.64 1.45 23.38
N LEU A 106 19.17 0.46 22.65
CA LEU A 106 18.81 -0.94 22.85
C LEU A 106 18.99 -1.41 24.31
N GLY A 107 20.00 -0.90 25.02
CA GLY A 107 20.26 -1.25 26.42
C GLY A 107 19.25 -0.65 27.40
N THR A 108 18.54 0.40 27.01
CA THR A 108 17.52 1.10 27.82
C THR A 108 16.14 1.05 27.17
N LEU A 109 15.92 0.11 26.25
CA LEU A 109 14.72 0.04 25.42
C LEU A 109 13.45 -0.04 26.26
N ASP A 110 13.41 -0.91 27.27
CA ASP A 110 12.21 -1.13 28.07
C ASP A 110 11.82 0.07 28.93
N SER A 111 12.80 0.73 29.58
CA SER A 111 12.55 1.90 30.41
C SER A 111 12.27 3.14 29.58
N GLY A 112 13.08 3.41 28.56
CA GLY A 112 12.94 4.56 27.68
C GLY A 112 11.64 4.54 26.89
N LYS A 113 11.31 3.39 26.28
CA LYS A 113 10.05 3.24 25.54
C LYS A 113 8.82 3.38 26.44
N ARG A 114 8.89 2.91 27.70
CA ARG A 114 7.80 3.10 28.67
C ARG A 114 7.62 4.58 29.00
N GLN A 115 8.70 5.29 29.31
CA GLN A 115 8.65 6.71 29.62
C GLN A 115 8.09 7.53 28.44
N CYS A 116 8.57 7.29 27.21
CA CYS A 116 8.03 7.97 26.03
C CYS A 116 6.55 7.65 25.78
N LYS A 117 6.07 6.47 26.19
CA LYS A 117 4.65 6.11 26.09
C LYS A 117 3.80 6.81 27.15
N GLU A 118 4.35 7.08 28.33
CA GLU A 118 3.69 7.85 29.39
C GLU A 118 3.59 9.35 29.06
N ALA A 119 4.42 9.84 28.13
CA ALA A 119 4.43 11.21 27.63
C ALA A 119 3.45 11.50 26.48
N LEU A 120 2.67 10.49 26.03
CA LEU A 120 1.61 10.61 25.01
C LEU A 120 0.26 11.01 25.64
#